data_AF-A0A1H7IVM6-F1
#
_entry.id   AF-A0A1H7IVM6-F1
#
_cell.length_a   1.000
_cell.length_b   1.000
_cell.length_c   1.000
_cell.angle_alpha   90.00
_cell.angle_beta   90.00
_cell.angle_gamma   90.00
#
_symmetry.space_group_name_H-M   'P 1'
#
loop_
_entity.id
_entity.type
_entity.pdbx_description
1 polymer ?
#
loop_
_entity_poly.entity_id
_entity_poly.type
_entity_poly.pdbx_seq_one_letter_code
_entity_poly.pdbx_strand_id
1 'polypeptide(L)'
;MARKRRRLTLRELASKAGISYDTARAVEAGNLQTGLGAYLAMLWAMGLESEIQMFADPERDEEGKQLELTRLPQRVRHSKERFDGEF
;
A
#
# COMPACT_ATOMS: atom_id res chain seq x y z
N MET A 1 -6.61 9.50 -16.02
CA MET A 1 -7.13 8.59 -17.09
C MET A 1 -8.24 7.66 -16.62
N ALA A 2 -8.15 7.09 -15.41
CA ALA A 2 -9.14 6.16 -14.85
C ALA A 2 -10.59 6.70 -14.80
N ARG A 3 -10.77 7.98 -14.47
CA ARG A 3 -12.08 8.66 -14.45
C ARG A 3 -12.74 8.75 -15.82
N LYS A 4 -11.98 9.15 -16.86
CA LYS A 4 -12.49 9.32 -18.24
C LYS A 4 -13.01 7.99 -18.82
N ARG A 5 -12.36 6.88 -18.48
CA ARG A 5 -12.81 5.52 -18.85
C ARG A 5 -14.16 5.14 -18.21
N ARG A 6 -14.47 5.68 -17.03
CA ARG A 6 -15.72 5.46 -16.28
C ARG A 6 -16.81 6.51 -16.56
N ARG A 7 -16.59 7.42 -17.52
CA ARG A 7 -17.50 8.53 -17.87
C ARG A 7 -17.91 9.41 -16.68
N LEU A 8 -17.06 9.52 -15.66
CA LEU A 8 -17.31 10.39 -14.49
C LEU A 8 -16.75 11.79 -14.75
N THR A 9 -17.47 12.83 -14.37
CA THR A 9 -16.90 14.18 -14.29
C THR A 9 -16.01 14.32 -13.06
N LEU A 10 -15.07 15.26 -13.08
CA LEU A 10 -14.17 15.48 -11.94
C LEU A 10 -14.95 15.95 -10.70
N ARG A 11 -16.04 16.70 -10.92
CA ARG A 11 -16.92 17.18 -9.85
C ARG A 11 -17.71 16.04 -9.19
N GLU A 12 -18.25 15.11 -9.97
CA GLU A 12 -18.90 13.91 -9.43
C GLU A 12 -17.92 13.04 -8.66
N LEU A 13 -16.71 12.85 -9.19
CA LEU A 13 -15.69 12.07 -8.51
C LEU A 13 -15.24 12.73 -7.19
N ALA A 14 -15.02 14.04 -7.20
CA ALA A 14 -14.71 14.80 -5.99
C ALA A 14 -15.82 14.68 -4.94
N SER A 15 -17.08 14.81 -5.37
CA SER A 15 -18.24 14.64 -4.49
C SER A 15 -18.34 13.24 -3.90
N LYS A 16 -18.07 12.20 -4.69
CA LYS A 16 -18.05 10.80 -4.21
C LYS A 16 -16.89 10.53 -3.25
N ALA A 17 -15.73 11.15 -3.50
CA ALA A 17 -14.54 11.05 -2.66
C ALA A 17 -14.59 11.94 -1.41
N GLY A 18 -15.61 12.81 -1.27
CA GLY A 18 -15.72 13.74 -0.14
C GLY A 18 -14.64 14.81 -0.09
N ILE A 19 -14.02 15.15 -1.22
CA ILE A 19 -12.92 16.14 -1.31
C ILE A 19 -13.32 17.33 -2.18
N SER A 20 -12.58 18.44 -2.03
CA SER A 20 -12.80 19.62 -2.87
C SER A 20 -12.44 19.35 -4.34
N TYR A 21 -13.08 20.10 -5.25
CA TYR A 21 -12.78 20.02 -6.68
C TYR A 21 -11.32 20.33 -6.99
N ASP A 22 -10.73 21.34 -6.34
CA ASP A 22 -9.33 21.71 -6.51
C ASP A 22 -8.39 20.62 -6.00
N THR A 23 -8.72 19.96 -4.88
CA THR A 23 -7.98 18.78 -4.41
C THR A 23 -8.05 17.64 -5.43
N ALA A 24 -9.24 17.33 -5.95
CA ALA A 24 -9.41 16.29 -6.97
C ALA A 24 -8.64 16.62 -8.26
N ARG A 25 -8.59 17.91 -8.63
CA ARG A 25 -7.80 18.40 -9.77
C ARG A 25 -6.30 18.27 -9.53
N ALA A 26 -5.82 18.62 -8.34
CA ALA A 26 -4.42 18.47 -7.96
C ALA A 26 -3.99 17.00 -7.93
N VAL A 27 -4.87 16.10 -7.46
CA VAL A 27 -4.71 14.64 -7.54
C VAL A 27 -4.62 14.16 -9.00
N GLU A 28 -5.53 14.58 -9.89
CA GLU A 28 -5.45 14.20 -11.32
C GLU A 28 -4.19 14.74 -12.01
N ALA A 29 -3.67 15.87 -11.56
CA ALA A 29 -2.44 16.47 -12.04
C ALA A 29 -1.16 15.82 -11.47
N GLY A 30 -1.29 14.89 -10.50
CA GLY A 30 -0.15 14.23 -9.86
C GLY A 30 0.64 15.14 -8.92
N ASN A 31 0.00 16.15 -8.33
CA ASN A 31 0.66 17.05 -7.39
C ASN A 31 1.05 16.30 -6.10
N LEU A 32 2.36 16.18 -5.86
CA LEU A 32 2.96 15.50 -4.70
C LEU A 32 2.70 16.19 -3.36
N GLN A 33 2.36 17.49 -3.35
CA GLN A 33 1.94 18.18 -2.12
C GLN A 33 0.54 17.78 -1.66
N THR A 34 -0.21 17.08 -2.50
CA THR A 34 -1.54 16.61 -2.13
C THR A 34 -1.39 15.38 -1.25
N GLY A 35 -1.99 15.41 -0.05
CA GLY A 35 -1.88 14.31 0.89
C GLY A 35 -2.36 12.97 0.30
N LEU A 36 -1.67 11.89 0.65
CA LEU A 36 -1.96 10.53 0.16
C LEU A 36 -3.42 10.13 0.37
N GLY A 37 -4.06 10.60 1.45
CA GLY A 37 -5.48 10.35 1.72
C GLY A 37 -6.43 10.80 0.60
N ALA A 38 -6.12 11.89 -0.11
CA ALA A 38 -6.95 12.34 -1.23
C ALA A 38 -6.82 11.43 -2.46
N TYR A 39 -5.63 10.87 -2.70
CA TYR A 39 -5.43 9.85 -3.73
C TYR A 39 -6.21 8.58 -3.40
N LEU A 40 -6.13 8.12 -2.15
CA LEU A 40 -6.87 6.94 -1.68
C LEU A 40 -8.38 7.15 -1.74
N ALA A 41 -8.88 8.32 -1.35
CA ALA A 41 -10.30 8.65 -1.43
C ALA A 41 -10.84 8.65 -2.88
N MET A 42 -10.05 9.18 -3.83
CA MET A 42 -10.40 9.14 -5.26
C MET A 42 -10.40 7.71 -5.81
N LEU A 43 -9.44 6.86 -5.40
CA LEU A 43 -9.39 5.45 -5.79
C LEU A 43 -10.59 4.67 -5.25
N TRP A 44 -10.91 4.87 -3.96
CA TRP A 44 -12.09 4.30 -3.31
C TRP A 44 -13.39 4.73 -4.01
N ALA A 45 -13.54 6.03 -4.31
CA ALA A 45 -14.72 6.55 -5.01
C ALA A 45 -14.92 5.99 -6.44
N MET A 46 -13.86 5.42 -7.04
CA MET A 46 -13.92 4.78 -8.36
C MET A 46 -14.09 3.25 -8.29
N GLY A 47 -14.16 2.66 -7.10
CA GLY A 47 -14.26 1.20 -6.94
C GLY A 47 -12.94 0.47 -7.20
N LEU A 48 -11.78 1.09 -6.96
CA LEU A 48 -10.46 0.45 -7.10
C LEU A 48 -9.88 0.00 -5.74
N GLU A 49 -10.71 -0.21 -4.72
CA GLU A 49 -10.25 -0.67 -3.41
C GLU A 49 -9.43 -1.96 -3.47
N SER A 50 -9.75 -2.87 -4.39
CA SER A 50 -9.01 -4.13 -4.58
C SER A 50 -7.59 -3.92 -5.09
N GLU A 51 -7.30 -2.83 -5.80
CA GLU A 51 -5.93 -2.53 -6.24
C GLU A 51 -5.09 -1.88 -5.14
N ILE A 52 -5.72 -1.24 -4.14
CA ILE A 52 -5.02 -0.76 -2.94
C ILE A 52 -4.50 -1.96 -2.12
N GLN A 53 -5.28 -3.04 -2.03
CA GLN A 53 -4.83 -4.28 -1.40
C GLN A 53 -3.64 -4.92 -2.14
N MET A 54 -3.61 -4.85 -3.48
CA MET A 54 -2.46 -5.34 -4.26
C MET A 54 -1.19 -4.50 -4.07
N PHE A 55 -1.31 -3.22 -3.70
CA PHE A 55 -0.17 -2.35 -3.40
C PHE A 55 0.40 -2.57 -1.99
N ALA A 56 -0.44 -3.04 -1.06
CA ALA A 56 -0.04 -3.36 0.31
C ALA A 56 0.28 -4.86 0.49
N ASP A 57 0.29 -5.64 -0.59
CA ASP A 57 0.59 -7.07 -0.56
C ASP A 57 2.08 -7.30 -0.28
N PRO A 58 2.45 -7.81 0.91
CA PRO A 58 3.85 -8.09 1.26
C PRO A 58 4.47 -9.13 0.32
N GLU A 59 3.65 -9.96 -0.34
CA GLU A 59 4.13 -10.94 -1.31
C GLU A 59 4.65 -10.30 -2.61
N ARG A 60 4.43 -9.00 -2.82
CA ARG A 60 4.98 -8.25 -3.96
C ARG A 60 6.06 -7.24 -3.58
N ASP A 61 6.30 -7.07 -2.28
CA ASP A 61 7.39 -6.26 -1.76
C ASP A 61 8.70 -7.06 -1.77
N GLU A 62 9.27 -7.23 -2.96
CA GLU A 62 10.56 -7.91 -3.13
C GLU A 62 11.67 -7.22 -2.32
N GLU A 63 11.63 -5.90 -2.15
CA GLU A 63 12.59 -5.19 -1.29
C GLU A 63 12.40 -5.53 0.20
N GLY A 64 11.15 -5.56 0.67
CA GLY A 64 10.79 -5.98 2.03
C GLY A 64 11.22 -7.41 2.35
N LYS A 65 10.99 -8.35 1.41
CA LYS A 65 11.46 -9.74 1.54
C LYS A 65 12.98 -9.84 1.60
N GLN A 66 13.70 -9.08 0.78
CA GLN A 66 15.16 -9.07 0.80
C GLN A 66 15.70 -8.50 2.13
N LEU A 67 15.07 -7.47 2.67
CA LEU A 67 15.40 -6.92 3.99
C LEU A 67 15.09 -7.91 5.13
N GLU A 68 14.00 -8.66 5.04
CA GLU A 68 13.64 -9.69 6.02
C GLU A 68 14.61 -10.89 5.98
N LEU A 69 14.99 -11.35 4.78
CA LEU A 69 16.04 -12.35 4.56
C LEU A 69 17.40 -11.89 5.11
N THR A 70 17.71 -10.60 5.04
CA THR A 70 18.95 -10.04 5.58
C THR A 70 18.92 -9.94 7.11
N ARG A 71 17.73 -9.80 7.71
CA ARG A 71 17.53 -9.75 9.17
C ARG A 71 17.42 -11.13 9.82
N LEU A 72 17.12 -12.17 9.06
CA LEU A 72 17.13 -13.54 9.55
C LEU A 72 18.58 -13.94 9.90
N PRO A 73 18.84 -14.45 11.12
CA PRO A 73 20.17 -14.91 11.49
C PRO A 73 20.60 -16.02 10.54
N GLN A 74 21.76 -15.88 9.88
CA GLN A 74 22.30 -16.82 8.87
C GLN A 74 22.49 -18.26 9.37
N ARG A 75 22.25 -18.55 10.66
CA ARG A 75 22.43 -19.87 11.23
C ARG A 75 21.50 -20.09 12.42
N VAL A 76 20.55 -21.01 12.28
CA VAL A 76 19.83 -21.59 13.41
C VAL A 76 20.82 -22.46 14.18
N ARG A 77 21.27 -21.99 15.34
CA ARG A 77 22.13 -22.77 16.22
C ARG A 77 21.24 -23.71 17.01
N HIS A 78 21.28 -25.02 16.71
CA HIS A 78 20.77 -26.00 17.66
C HIS A 78 21.58 -25.86 18.95
N SER A 79 20.93 -25.43 20.02
CA SER A 79 21.50 -25.54 21.36
C SER A 79 21.68 -27.04 21.63
N LYS A 80 22.92 -27.50 21.75
CA LYS A 80 23.17 -28.80 22.39
C LYS A 80 22.77 -28.61 23.85
N GLU A 81 21.60 -29.10 24.23
CA GLU A 81 21.33 -29.42 25.62
C GLU A 81 22.41 -30.40 26.06
N ARG A 82 23.36 -29.91 26.87
CA ARG A 82 24.14 -30.78 27.74
C ARG A 82 23.16 -31.33 28.77
N PHE A 83 22.56 -32.48 28.48
CA PHE A 83 22.12 -33.37 29.54
C PHE A 83 23.39 -34.00 30.10
N ASP A 84 23.98 -33.31 31.08
CA ASP A 84 24.92 -33.91 32.01
C ASP A 84 24.10 -34.89 32.86
N GLY A 85 24.21 -36.17 32.51
CA GLY A 85 23.67 -37.26 33.32
C GLY A 85 24.59 -37.50 34.50
N GLU A 86 24.24 -36.96 35.66
CA GLU A 86 24.71 -37.44 36.97
C GLU A 86 23.54 -37.46 37.96
N PHE A 87 23.55 -38.49 38.81
CA PHE A 87 22.60 -38.94 39.86
C PHE A 87 21.52 -39.94 39.45
#